data_AF-A0A9D8Q6E8-F1
#
_entry.id   AF-A0A9D8Q6E8-F1
#
_cell.length_a   1.000
_cell.length_b   1.000
_cell.length_c   1.000
_cell.angle_alpha   90.00
_cell.angle_beta   90.00
_cell.angle_gamma   90.00
#
_symmetry.space_group_name_H-M   'P 1'
#
loop_
_entity.id
_entity.type
_entity.pdbx_description
1 polymer ?
#
loop_
_entity_poly.entity_id
_entity_poly.type
_entity_poly.pdbx_seq_one_letter_code
_entity_poly.pdbx_strand_id
1 'polypeptide(L)'
;WLDRTLRRRRRSITPTAIPDCRTIPATPDEFLACAEPMMQRFQVRPVWSKAEFDWLVGVASLNGRLGTLNFRIVLDGREQPIGAFLYFGRKGREATVLNLLCAAGREFEVVGQMFSSLDAEGYAAASGISQPFMMNAISRQRWLSFKHRGYFCLVTRHAEITDAALRNDIYIGGLASESWSRLLTDF
;
A
#
# COMPACT_ATOMS: atom_id res chain seq x y z
N TRP A 1 -25.37 -4.27 2.92
CA TRP A 1 -26.29 -3.36 2.20
C TRP A 1 -26.57 -2.08 2.98
N LEU A 2 -26.90 -2.16 4.28
CA LEU A 2 -27.09 -1.00 5.18
C LEU A 2 -25.81 -0.13 5.38
N ASP A 3 -24.63 -0.74 5.51
CA ASP A 3 -23.37 0.02 5.68
C ASP A 3 -23.04 0.91 4.45
N ARG A 4 -23.21 0.36 3.24
CA ARG A 4 -22.98 1.10 1.98
C ARG A 4 -23.89 2.32 1.82
N THR A 5 -25.13 2.22 2.29
CA THR A 5 -26.11 3.32 2.21
C THR A 5 -25.89 4.38 3.30
N LEU A 6 -25.41 3.98 4.49
CA LEU A 6 -25.03 4.89 5.57
C LEU A 6 -23.77 5.70 5.23
N ARG A 7 -22.75 5.10 4.60
CA ARG A 7 -21.56 5.83 4.11
C ARG A 7 -21.88 6.84 3.03
N ARG A 8 -22.72 6.47 2.06
CA ARG A 8 -23.19 7.39 1.01
C ARG A 8 -23.94 8.60 1.58
N ARG A 9 -24.55 8.48 2.76
CA ARG A 9 -25.22 9.59 3.46
C ARG A 9 -24.26 10.50 4.24
N ARG A 10 -23.04 10.06 4.55
CA ARG A 10 -22.02 10.90 5.20
C ARG A 10 -20.87 11.19 4.24
N ARG A 11 -21.05 12.22 3.40
CA ARG A 11 -20.02 12.77 2.50
C ARG A 11 -18.68 13.06 3.20
N SER A 12 -18.67 13.28 4.52
CA SER A 12 -17.46 13.51 5.31
C SER A 12 -16.54 12.29 5.47
N ILE A 13 -17.01 11.08 5.16
CA ILE A 13 -16.29 9.81 5.33
C ILE A 13 -15.93 9.18 3.97
N THR A 14 -16.46 9.72 2.87
CA THR A 14 -16.16 9.21 1.53
C THR A 14 -14.83 9.80 1.03
N PRO A 15 -13.87 8.96 0.62
CA PRO A 15 -12.67 9.43 -0.06
C PRO A 15 -13.06 10.28 -1.29
N THR A 16 -12.43 11.43 -1.46
CA THR A 16 -12.67 12.27 -2.64
C THR A 16 -11.86 11.71 -3.80
N ALA A 17 -12.51 11.53 -4.95
CA ALA A 17 -11.80 11.15 -6.17
C ALA A 17 -10.76 12.21 -6.51
N ILE A 18 -9.55 11.77 -6.84
CA ILE A 18 -8.48 12.68 -7.27
C ILE A 18 -8.74 13.00 -8.75
N PRO A 19 -8.87 14.28 -9.13
CA PRO A 19 -9.05 14.66 -10.53
C PRO A 19 -7.91 14.10 -11.39
N ASP A 20 -8.24 13.69 -12.60
CA ASP A 20 -7.27 13.21 -13.60
C ASP A 20 -6.40 12.05 -13.11
N CYS A 21 -6.86 11.26 -12.14
CA CYS A 21 -6.20 10.03 -11.73
C CYS A 21 -7.18 8.86 -11.87
N ARG A 22 -6.66 7.71 -12.33
CA ARG A 22 -7.44 6.47 -12.39
C ARG A 22 -6.63 5.29 -11.91
N THR A 23 -7.32 4.26 -11.46
CA THR A 23 -6.71 3.03 -10.99
C THR A 23 -7.06 1.90 -11.94
N ILE A 24 -6.06 1.10 -12.30
CA ILE A 24 -6.23 -0.12 -13.10
C ILE A 24 -5.84 -1.36 -12.32
N PRO A 25 -6.50 -2.51 -12.54
CA PRO A 25 -5.95 -3.81 -12.18
C PRO A 25 -4.58 -4.00 -12.83
N ALA A 26 -3.69 -4.66 -12.09
CA ALA A 26 -2.37 -5.03 -12.60
C ALA A 26 -2.10 -6.50 -12.29
N THR A 27 -1.24 -7.10 -13.09
CA THR A 27 -0.57 -8.36 -12.79
C THR A 27 0.60 -8.13 -11.81
N PRO A 28 1.11 -9.19 -11.16
CA PRO A 28 2.32 -9.08 -10.32
C PRO A 28 3.51 -8.46 -11.08
N ASP A 29 3.67 -8.82 -12.35
CA ASP A 29 4.77 -8.38 -13.22
C ASP A 29 4.67 -6.88 -13.53
N GLU A 30 3.48 -6.41 -13.91
CA GLU A 30 3.22 -4.98 -14.14
C GLU A 30 3.41 -4.17 -12.86
N PHE A 31 2.98 -4.71 -11.71
CA PHE A 31 3.21 -4.07 -10.41
C PHE A 31 4.70 -3.96 -10.12
N LEU A 32 5.49 -5.03 -10.28
CA LEU A 32 6.93 -5.02 -10.01
C LEU A 32 7.65 -4.00 -10.89
N ALA A 33 7.35 -3.99 -12.20
CA ALA A 33 7.92 -3.05 -13.16
C ALA A 33 7.59 -1.58 -12.81
N CYS A 34 6.38 -1.32 -12.30
CA CYS A 34 5.97 0.02 -11.84
C CYS A 34 6.63 0.39 -10.49
N ALA A 35 6.73 -0.57 -9.58
CA ALA A 35 7.25 -0.41 -8.23
C ALA A 35 8.75 -0.12 -8.19
N GLU A 36 9.54 -0.81 -9.03
CA GLU A 36 10.99 -0.78 -8.98
C GLU A 36 11.58 0.64 -9.12
N PRO A 37 11.23 1.46 -10.14
CA PRO A 37 11.70 2.84 -10.22
C PRO A 37 11.29 3.70 -9.03
N MET A 38 10.09 3.48 -8.48
CA MET A 38 9.58 4.23 -7.32
C MET A 38 10.34 3.88 -6.04
N MET A 39 10.83 2.64 -5.93
CA MET A 39 11.65 2.20 -4.80
C MET A 39 13.08 2.75 -4.89
N GLN A 40 13.61 3.05 -6.08
CA GLN A 40 14.99 3.53 -6.25
C GLN A 40 15.32 4.82 -5.48
N ARG A 41 14.30 5.63 -5.13
CA ARG A 41 14.48 6.81 -4.31
C ARG A 41 14.89 6.51 -2.86
N PHE A 42 14.72 5.27 -2.40
CA PHE A 42 15.09 4.86 -1.05
C PHE A 42 16.48 4.25 -1.06
N GLN A 43 17.41 4.74 -0.23
CA GLN A 43 18.75 4.16 -0.11
C GLN A 43 18.71 2.70 0.34
N VAL A 44 17.84 2.38 1.30
CA VAL A 44 17.63 0.99 1.76
C VAL A 44 16.26 0.51 1.29
N ARG A 45 16.25 -0.53 0.47
CA ARG A 45 15.04 -1.07 -0.16
C ARG A 45 15.20 -2.55 -0.49
N PRO A 46 14.10 -3.30 -0.63
CA PRO A 46 14.14 -4.63 -1.21
C PRO A 46 14.63 -4.56 -2.66
N VAL A 47 15.56 -5.45 -3.01
CA VAL A 47 15.99 -5.69 -4.38
C VAL A 47 15.60 -7.13 -4.69
N TRP A 48 14.43 -7.31 -5.30
CA TRP A 48 13.91 -8.62 -5.63
C TRP A 48 14.30 -9.00 -7.06
N SER A 49 14.86 -10.18 -7.24
CA SER A 49 14.78 -10.84 -8.54
C SER A 49 13.32 -11.20 -8.85
N LYS A 50 13.02 -11.41 -10.14
CA LYS A 50 11.68 -11.85 -10.57
C LYS A 50 11.25 -13.14 -9.86
N ALA A 51 12.16 -14.11 -9.75
CA ALA A 51 11.88 -15.40 -9.12
C ALA A 51 11.55 -15.24 -7.62
N GLU A 52 12.29 -14.39 -6.90
CA GLU A 52 12.01 -14.11 -5.49
C GLU A 52 10.68 -13.39 -5.30
N PHE A 53 10.37 -12.40 -6.15
CA PHE A 53 9.10 -11.69 -6.11
C PHE A 53 7.92 -12.63 -6.36
N ASP A 54 8.01 -13.49 -7.38
CA ASP A 54 6.98 -14.46 -7.71
C ASP A 54 6.76 -15.46 -6.59
N TRP A 55 7.86 -15.92 -5.97
CA TRP A 55 7.79 -16.77 -4.79
C TRP A 55 7.10 -16.07 -3.62
N LEU A 56 7.47 -14.82 -3.29
CA LEU A 56 6.83 -14.04 -2.24
C LEU A 56 5.33 -13.85 -2.48
N VAL A 57 4.95 -13.49 -3.71
CA VAL A 57 3.55 -13.35 -4.13
C VAL A 57 2.80 -14.68 -4.00
N GLY A 58 3.42 -15.78 -4.42
CA GLY A 58 2.86 -17.13 -4.29
C GLY A 58 2.61 -17.51 -2.82
N VAL A 59 3.62 -17.35 -1.96
CA VAL A 59 3.51 -17.65 -0.52
C VAL A 59 2.49 -16.75 0.16
N ALA A 60 2.48 -15.45 -0.15
CA ALA A 60 1.49 -14.52 0.40
C ALA A 60 0.06 -14.90 0.01
N SER A 61 -0.15 -15.33 -1.24
CA SER A 61 -1.45 -15.74 -1.75
C SER A 61 -2.01 -17.00 -1.08
N LEU A 62 -1.17 -17.81 -0.41
CA LEU A 62 -1.63 -18.95 0.40
C LEU A 62 -2.41 -18.50 1.65
N ASN A 63 -2.28 -17.25 2.08
CA ASN A 63 -3.02 -16.72 3.22
C ASN A 63 -4.43 -16.24 2.85
N GLY A 64 -5.30 -17.19 2.56
CA GLY A 64 -6.70 -16.91 2.23
C GLY A 64 -7.52 -16.23 3.34
N ARG A 65 -7.02 -16.19 4.59
CA ARG A 65 -7.70 -15.48 5.71
C ARG A 65 -7.75 -13.97 5.48
N LEU A 66 -6.70 -13.41 4.88
CA LEU A 66 -6.62 -11.99 4.55
C LEU A 66 -7.47 -11.63 3.31
N GLY A 67 -7.81 -12.61 2.49
CA GLY A 67 -8.59 -12.45 1.27
C GLY A 67 -7.76 -12.73 0.02
N THR A 68 -8.20 -12.20 -1.12
CA THR A 68 -7.46 -12.32 -2.38
C THR A 68 -6.40 -11.24 -2.46
N LEU A 69 -5.18 -11.61 -2.88
CA LEU A 69 -4.11 -10.66 -3.15
C LEU A 69 -4.41 -9.91 -4.46
N ASN A 70 -4.42 -8.59 -4.41
CA ASN A 70 -4.80 -7.70 -5.51
C ASN A 70 -3.70 -6.67 -5.76
N PHE A 71 -3.39 -6.45 -7.04
CA PHE A 71 -2.42 -5.44 -7.48
C PHE A 71 -3.15 -4.35 -8.26
N ARG A 72 -2.71 -3.11 -8.06
CA ARG A 72 -3.27 -1.93 -8.72
C ARG A 72 -2.16 -0.98 -9.11
N ILE A 73 -2.32 -0.35 -10.27
CA ILE A 73 -1.49 0.78 -10.72
C ILE A 73 -2.37 2.03 -10.76
N VAL A 74 -1.81 3.15 -10.31
CA VAL A 74 -2.39 4.47 -10.38
C VAL A 74 -1.76 5.23 -11.54
N LEU A 75 -2.61 5.65 -12.47
CA LEU A 75 -2.25 6.44 -13.64
C LEU A 75 -2.71 7.88 -13.45
N ASP A 76 -1.94 8.83 -13.95
CA ASP A 76 -2.36 10.22 -14.08
C ASP A 76 -3.13 10.47 -15.39
N GLY A 77 -3.53 11.73 -15.63
CA GLY A 77 -4.35 12.13 -16.77
C GLY A 77 -3.63 12.01 -18.11
N ARG A 78 -2.32 11.75 -18.10
CA ARG A 78 -1.51 11.46 -19.28
C ARG A 78 -1.24 9.97 -19.45
N GLU A 79 -1.97 9.12 -18.73
CA GLU A 79 -1.83 7.66 -18.75
C GLU A 79 -0.46 7.20 -18.23
N GLN A 80 0.23 8.01 -17.44
CA GLN A 80 1.53 7.67 -16.87
C GLN A 80 1.40 7.04 -15.49
N PRO A 81 2.10 5.92 -15.21
CA PRO A 81 2.14 5.33 -13.87
C PRO A 81 2.79 6.27 -12.86
N ILE A 82 2.02 6.71 -11.87
CA ILE A 82 2.48 7.58 -10.77
C ILE A 82 2.51 6.87 -9.43
N GLY A 83 1.86 5.71 -9.33
CA GLY A 83 1.88 4.88 -8.13
C GLY A 83 1.42 3.46 -8.37
N ALA A 84 1.67 2.60 -7.39
CA ALA A 84 1.19 1.23 -7.38
C ALA A 84 0.88 0.81 -5.95
N PHE A 85 -0.11 -0.06 -5.79
CA PHE A 85 -0.42 -0.63 -4.49
C PHE A 85 -0.85 -2.09 -4.57
N LEU A 86 -0.51 -2.81 -3.50
CA LEU A 86 -0.79 -4.21 -3.30
C LEU A 86 -1.55 -4.38 -2.00
N TYR A 87 -2.62 -5.17 -2.01
CA TYR A 87 -3.45 -5.38 -0.84
C TYR A 87 -4.15 -6.73 -0.87
N PHE A 88 -4.49 -7.25 0.31
CA PHE A 88 -5.49 -8.30 0.44
C PHE A 88 -6.87 -7.70 0.59
N GLY A 89 -7.86 -8.32 -0.04
CA GLY A 89 -9.24 -7.87 0.04
C GLY A 89 -10.25 -9.00 -0.03
N ARG A 90 -11.31 -8.87 0.78
CA ARG A 90 -12.58 -9.57 0.60
C ARG A 90 -13.71 -8.53 0.48
N LYS A 91 -14.53 -8.61 -0.56
CA LYS A 91 -15.61 -7.63 -0.80
C LYS A 91 -16.49 -7.45 0.45
N GLY A 92 -16.79 -6.20 0.79
CA GLY A 92 -17.57 -5.84 1.98
C GLY A 92 -16.84 -6.01 3.31
N ARG A 93 -15.53 -6.33 3.29
CA ARG A 93 -14.65 -6.40 4.47
C ARG A 93 -13.55 -5.35 4.35
N GLU A 94 -12.62 -5.39 5.29
CA GLU A 94 -11.41 -4.56 5.30
C GLU A 94 -10.44 -5.00 4.19
N ALA A 95 -9.83 -4.02 3.52
CA ALA A 95 -8.67 -4.20 2.66
C ALA A 95 -7.39 -4.00 3.49
N THR A 96 -6.50 -4.98 3.46
CA THR A 96 -5.19 -4.90 4.12
C THR A 96 -4.14 -4.53 3.09
N VAL A 97 -3.77 -3.25 3.04
CA VAL A 97 -2.76 -2.69 2.15
C VAL A 97 -1.37 -3.09 2.65
N LEU A 98 -0.64 -3.81 1.80
CA LEU A 98 0.71 -4.30 2.07
C LEU A 98 1.74 -3.27 1.61
N ASN A 99 1.68 -2.91 0.33
CA ASN A 99 2.60 -1.97 -0.30
C ASN A 99 1.80 -0.81 -0.88
N LEU A 100 2.28 0.40 -0.64
CA LEU A 100 1.90 1.59 -1.40
C LEU A 100 3.21 2.26 -1.86
N LEU A 101 3.33 2.49 -3.16
CA LEU A 101 4.48 3.10 -3.81
C LEU A 101 3.99 4.23 -4.70
N CYS A 102 4.79 5.27 -4.82
CA CYS A 102 4.50 6.41 -5.67
C CYS A 102 5.78 7.08 -6.14
N ALA A 103 5.68 7.75 -7.28
CA ALA A 103 6.68 8.72 -7.71
C ALA A 103 6.78 9.86 -6.69
N ALA A 104 8.00 10.37 -6.48
CA ALA A 104 8.25 11.45 -5.54
C ALA A 104 7.41 12.70 -5.88
N GLY A 105 6.73 13.26 -4.87
CA GLY A 105 5.85 14.41 -5.02
C GLY A 105 4.41 14.08 -5.43
N ARG A 106 4.11 12.81 -5.78
CA ARG A 106 2.75 12.34 -6.15
C ARG A 106 2.04 11.62 -5.00
N GLU A 107 2.57 11.68 -3.77
CA GLU A 107 2.08 10.92 -2.62
C GLU A 107 0.60 11.23 -2.33
N PHE A 108 0.19 12.49 -2.41
CA PHE A 108 -1.18 12.90 -2.10
C PHE A 108 -2.19 12.33 -3.09
N GLU A 109 -1.87 12.39 -4.39
CA GLU A 109 -2.72 11.87 -5.46
C GLU A 109 -2.82 10.35 -5.37
N VAL A 110 -1.70 9.66 -5.20
CA VAL A 110 -1.68 8.19 -5.14
C VAL A 110 -2.41 7.67 -3.90
N VAL A 111 -2.19 8.27 -2.72
CA VAL A 111 -2.90 7.91 -1.49
C VAL A 111 -4.40 8.15 -1.64
N GLY A 112 -4.81 9.34 -2.09
CA GLY A 112 -6.23 9.66 -2.29
C GLY A 112 -6.90 8.73 -3.29
N GLN A 113 -6.21 8.44 -4.39
CA GLN A 113 -6.71 7.56 -5.45
C GLN A 113 -6.81 6.10 -5.01
N MET A 114 -5.86 5.59 -4.22
CA MET A 114 -5.96 4.27 -3.59
C MET A 114 -7.25 4.15 -2.78
N PHE A 115 -7.53 5.12 -1.90
CA PHE A 115 -8.72 5.08 -1.06
C PHE A 115 -10.02 5.23 -1.86
N SER A 116 -10.04 6.12 -2.86
CA SER A 116 -11.15 6.24 -3.81
C SER A 116 -11.43 4.91 -4.53
N SER A 117 -10.38 4.23 -5.01
CA SER A 117 -10.49 2.93 -5.68
C SER A 117 -11.03 1.84 -4.74
N LEU A 118 -10.54 1.79 -3.49
CA LEU A 118 -11.01 0.79 -2.53
C LEU A 118 -12.48 1.01 -2.14
N ASP A 119 -12.93 2.27 -1.99
CA ASP A 119 -14.35 2.57 -1.75
C ASP A 119 -15.23 2.19 -2.95
N ALA A 120 -14.79 2.50 -4.17
CA ALA A 120 -15.49 2.15 -5.40
C ALA A 120 -15.64 0.63 -5.58
N GLU A 121 -14.60 -0.14 -5.23
CA GLU A 121 -14.62 -1.62 -5.21
C GLU A 121 -15.47 -2.22 -4.07
N GLY A 122 -15.91 -1.39 -3.12
CA GLY A 122 -16.85 -1.76 -2.06
C GLY A 122 -16.19 -2.34 -0.80
N TYR A 123 -14.95 -1.97 -0.50
CA TYR A 123 -14.32 -2.32 0.77
C TYR A 123 -14.90 -1.48 1.93
N ALA A 124 -15.08 -2.11 3.08
CA ALA A 124 -15.63 -1.48 4.26
C ALA A 124 -14.55 -0.74 5.09
N ALA A 125 -13.29 -1.04 4.91
CA ALA A 125 -12.20 -0.30 5.53
C ALA A 125 -10.93 -0.54 4.75
N ALA A 126 -9.92 0.29 4.99
CA ALA A 126 -8.56 0.01 4.55
C ALA A 126 -7.64 0.20 5.75
N SER A 127 -6.73 -0.74 5.96
CA SER A 127 -5.63 -0.60 6.91
C SER A 127 -4.32 -1.05 6.29
N GLY A 128 -3.22 -0.61 6.87
CA GLY A 128 -1.88 -0.92 6.39
C GLY A 128 -0.85 -0.22 7.26
N ILE A 129 0.42 -0.48 6.98
CA ILE A 129 1.51 0.27 7.58
C ILE A 129 1.59 1.66 6.96
N SER A 130 1.78 2.69 7.78
CA SER A 130 2.13 4.03 7.31
C SER A 130 3.64 4.18 7.30
N GLN A 131 4.20 4.73 6.22
CA GLN A 131 5.62 5.06 6.13
C GLN A 131 5.85 6.57 6.19
N PRO A 132 7.03 7.03 6.66
CA PRO A 132 7.32 8.46 6.82
C PRO A 132 7.08 9.28 5.53
N PHE A 133 7.48 8.76 4.37
CA PHE A 133 7.30 9.47 3.09
C PHE A 133 5.83 9.76 2.77
N MET A 134 4.91 8.92 3.28
CA MET A 134 3.47 9.08 3.05
C MET A 134 2.82 10.05 4.05
N MET A 135 3.50 10.39 5.15
CA MET A 135 2.86 11.00 6.33
C MET A 135 2.10 12.28 5.96
N ASN A 136 2.70 13.16 5.15
CA ASN A 136 2.04 14.37 4.66
C ASN A 136 0.74 14.09 3.88
N ALA A 137 0.70 13.03 3.08
CA ALA A 137 -0.45 12.65 2.28
C ALA A 137 -1.58 12.02 3.12
N ILE A 138 -1.23 11.13 4.05
CA ILE A 138 -2.19 10.43 4.91
C ILE A 138 -2.72 11.32 6.04
N SER A 139 -1.91 12.22 6.62
CA SER A 139 -2.36 13.16 7.67
C SER A 139 -3.37 14.19 7.15
N ARG A 140 -3.44 14.41 5.84
CA ARG A 140 -4.44 15.30 5.20
C ARG A 140 -5.78 14.59 4.96
N GLN A 141 -5.87 13.28 5.19
CA GLN A 141 -7.11 12.52 5.06
C GLN A 141 -7.94 12.64 6.36
N ARG A 142 -9.02 13.42 6.31
CA ARG A 142 -9.84 13.77 7.50
C ARG A 142 -10.47 12.58 8.24
N TRP A 143 -10.59 11.43 7.58
CA TRP A 143 -11.25 10.23 8.08
C TRP A 143 -10.26 9.10 8.40
N LEU A 144 -8.95 9.35 8.25
CA LEU A 144 -7.90 8.38 8.58
C LEU A 144 -7.52 8.48 10.06
N SER A 145 -7.32 7.34 10.72
CA SER A 145 -6.90 7.26 12.12
C SER A 145 -5.61 6.47 12.23
N PHE A 146 -4.71 6.93 13.11
CA PHE A 146 -3.45 6.25 13.39
C PHE A 146 -3.58 5.43 14.66
N LYS A 147 -3.30 4.14 14.55
CA LYS A 147 -3.25 3.21 15.69
C LYS A 147 -1.86 2.61 15.76
N HIS A 148 -1.19 2.76 16.90
CA HIS A 148 0.03 2.04 17.16
C HIS A 148 -0.25 0.53 17.20
N ARG A 149 0.44 -0.24 16.36
CA ARG A 149 0.38 -1.72 16.35
C ARG A 149 1.66 -2.39 16.82
N GLY A 150 2.78 -1.68 16.80
CA GLY A 150 4.08 -2.20 17.19
C GLY A 150 5.20 -1.29 16.72
N TYR A 151 6.42 -1.65 17.09
CA TYR A 151 7.63 -0.97 16.67
C TYR A 151 8.29 -1.70 15.51
N PHE A 152 8.85 -0.95 14.58
CA PHE A 152 9.82 -1.48 13.64
C PHE A 152 11.21 -1.32 14.24
N CYS A 153 11.92 -2.44 14.43
CA CYS A 153 13.26 -2.46 14.99
C CYS A 153 14.26 -2.85 13.90
N LEU A 154 15.31 -2.07 13.76
CA LEU A 154 16.43 -2.34 12.85
C LEU A 154 17.70 -2.52 13.68
N VAL A 155 18.38 -3.65 13.48
CA VAL A 155 19.72 -3.89 14.03
C VAL A 155 20.63 -4.22 12.87
N THR A 156 21.72 -3.46 12.74
CA THR A 156 22.68 -3.63 11.66
C THR A 156 24.06 -3.20 12.11
N ARG A 157 25.10 -3.84 11.57
CA ARG A 157 26.50 -3.42 11.73
C ARG A 157 26.92 -2.35 10.72
N HIS A 158 26.07 -2.07 9.73
CA HIS A 158 26.33 -1.19 8.60
C HIS A 158 25.85 0.22 8.92
N ALA A 159 26.78 1.14 9.15
CA ALA A 159 26.48 2.51 9.55
C ALA A 159 25.66 3.25 8.49
N GLU A 160 25.88 2.95 7.22
CA GLU A 160 25.16 3.50 6.07
C GLU A 160 23.66 3.14 6.08
N ILE A 161 23.31 1.95 6.59
CA ILE A 161 21.91 1.53 6.72
C ILE A 161 21.27 2.26 7.92
N THR A 162 22.00 2.41 9.02
CA THR A 162 21.53 3.17 10.19
C THR A 162 21.27 4.63 9.84
N ASP A 163 22.19 5.29 9.12
CA ASP A 163 22.03 6.68 8.69
C ASP A 163 20.83 6.85 7.75
N ALA A 164 20.66 5.95 6.77
CA ALA A 164 19.49 5.94 5.89
C ALA A 164 18.18 5.81 6.69
N ALA A 165 18.12 4.90 7.66
CA ALA A 165 16.93 4.70 8.49
C ALA A 165 16.59 5.96 9.33
N LEU A 166 17.60 6.59 9.94
CA LEU A 166 17.42 7.83 10.73
C LEU A 166 16.93 9.01 9.88
N ARG A 167 17.26 9.03 8.58
CA ARG A 167 16.80 10.03 7.61
C ARG A 167 15.46 9.69 6.97
N ASN A 168 14.82 8.59 7.37
CA ASN A 168 13.62 8.03 6.74
C ASN A 168 13.83 7.63 5.27
N ASP A 169 15.06 7.32 4.89
CA ASP A 169 15.48 6.90 3.56
C ASP A 169 15.52 5.36 3.44
N ILE A 170 14.46 4.73 3.97
CA ILE A 170 14.29 3.28 4.02
C ILE A 170 12.86 2.90 3.66
N TYR A 171 12.72 1.93 2.75
CA TYR A 171 11.45 1.30 2.46
C TYR A 171 11.21 0.11 3.39
N ILE A 172 10.08 0.10 4.08
CA ILE A 172 9.70 -0.86 5.12
C ILE A 172 8.29 -1.36 4.84
N GLY A 173 8.07 -2.66 5.04
CA GLY A 173 6.74 -3.24 5.03
C GLY A 173 6.43 -4.04 3.78
N GLY A 174 5.13 -4.26 3.57
CA GLY A 174 4.62 -4.98 2.42
C GLY A 174 5.13 -6.40 2.29
N LEU A 175 5.44 -6.83 1.07
CA LEU A 175 6.00 -8.15 0.78
C LEU A 175 7.37 -8.40 1.42
N ALA A 176 8.09 -7.36 1.84
CA ALA A 176 9.36 -7.51 2.57
C ALA A 176 9.16 -7.72 4.09
N SER A 177 7.93 -7.59 4.60
CA SER A 177 7.56 -7.87 5.99
C SER A 177 6.91 -9.24 6.12
N GLU A 178 6.67 -9.70 7.35
CA GLU A 178 5.94 -10.94 7.64
C GLU A 178 4.49 -10.70 8.04
N SER A 179 4.02 -9.45 8.01
CA SER A 179 2.66 -9.05 8.44
C SER A 179 1.52 -9.79 7.72
N TRP A 180 1.81 -10.35 6.54
CA TRP A 180 0.89 -11.14 5.73
C TRP A 180 1.09 -12.66 5.87
N SER A 181 2.13 -13.10 6.57
CA SER A 181 2.45 -14.52 6.71
C SER A 181 1.41 -15.23 7.57
N ARG A 182 1.16 -16.51 7.27
CA ARG A 182 0.24 -17.34 8.05
C ARG A 182 0.67 -17.49 9.51
N LEU A 183 1.98 -17.44 9.77
CA LEU A 183 2.55 -17.47 11.10
C LEU A 183 1.96 -16.37 11.99
N LEU A 184 1.70 -15.17 11.47
CA LEU A 184 1.13 -14.07 12.26
C LEU A 184 -0.40 -14.01 12.25
N THR A 185 -1.08 -14.81 11.41
CA THR A 185 -2.54 -14.73 11.23
C THR A 185 -3.32 -15.95 11.70
N ASP A 186 -2.63 -17.06 11.97
CA ASP A 186 -3.25 -18.36 12.30
C ASP A 186 -3.48 -18.59 13.81
N PHE A 187 -3.10 -17.64 14.67
CA PHE A 187 -3.36 -17.66 16.12
C PHE A 187 -4.69 -17.01 16.51
#